data_AF-A0A0J6FYZ2-F1
#
_entry.id   AF-A0A0J6FYZ2-F1
#
_cell.length_a   1.000
_cell.length_b   1.000
_cell.length_c   1.000
_cell.angle_alpha   90.00
_cell.angle_beta   90.00
_cell.angle_gamma   90.00
#
_symmetry.space_group_name_H-M   'P 1'
#
loop_
_entity.id
_entity.type
_entity.pdbx_description
1 polymer ?
#
loop_
_entity_poly.entity_id
_entity_poly.type
_entity_poly.pdbx_seq_one_letter_code
_entity_poly.pdbx_strand_id
1 'polypeptide(L)'
;MLFVLLNMASLAVEAVSKLFQLLVLPLASASASAEEPRQAAALASLALLGHEVGFNIALLFFGAACLVSGTLTWRSRYLPRFVGALMVLAGLSYLVASFAALLAPAVARMLSPGILLPVLVGETTFCLWLLIRGVDLRQWEARAVAV
;
A
#
# COMPACT_ATOMS: atom_id res chain seq x y z
N MET A 1 2.67 -16.95 7.63
CA MET A 1 1.41 -16.56 8.30
C MET A 1 1.34 -15.05 8.56
N LEU A 2 2.34 -14.42 9.18
CA LEU A 2 2.33 -12.96 9.46
C LEU A 2 2.06 -12.09 8.23
N PHE A 3 2.75 -12.33 7.11
CA PHE A 3 2.52 -11.62 5.85
C PHE A 3 1.05 -11.65 5.40
N VAL A 4 0.40 -12.81 5.52
CA VAL A 4 -1.00 -13.00 5.10
C VAL A 4 -1.93 -12.21 6.02
N LEU A 5 -1.72 -12.29 7.34
CA LEU A 5 -2.54 -11.57 8.31
C LEU A 5 -2.46 -10.05 8.10
N LEU A 6 -1.26 -9.51 7.86
CA LEU A 6 -1.07 -8.08 7.58
C LEU A 6 -1.76 -7.65 6.28
N ASN A 7 -1.66 -8.45 5.21
CA ASN A 7 -2.37 -8.15 3.97
C ASN A 7 -3.88 -8.23 4.11
N MET A 8 -4.39 -9.22 4.85
CA MET A 8 -5.83 -9.31 5.11
C MET A 8 -6.33 -8.09 5.88
N ALA A 9 -5.59 -7.64 6.90
CA ALA A 9 -5.92 -6.42 7.63
C ALA A 9 -5.89 -5.19 6.71
N SER A 10 -4.85 -5.07 5.87
CA SER A 10 -4.75 -4.00 4.87
C SER A 10 -5.96 -3.96 3.94
N LEU A 11 -6.29 -5.09 3.32
CA LEU A 11 -7.40 -5.20 2.36
C LEU A 11 -8.75 -4.92 3.02
N ALA A 12 -8.95 -5.36 4.25
CA ALA A 12 -10.17 -5.07 5.00
C ALA A 12 -10.34 -3.56 5.25
N VAL A 13 -9.29 -2.88 5.68
CA VAL A 13 -9.30 -1.42 5.88
C VAL A 13 -9.46 -0.68 4.55
N GLU A 14 -8.77 -1.14 3.51
CA GLU A 14 -8.86 -0.54 2.17
C GLU A 14 -10.28 -0.65 1.60
N ALA A 15 -10.94 -1.80 1.75
CA ALA A 15 -12.32 -1.97 1.30
C ALA A 15 -13.26 -0.93 1.94
N VAL A 16 -13.10 -0.67 3.25
CA VAL A 16 -13.86 0.39 3.94
C VAL A 16 -13.50 1.77 3.40
N SER A 17 -12.22 2.06 3.20
CA SER A 17 -11.76 3.33 2.60
C SER A 17 -12.36 3.56 1.20
N LYS A 18 -12.50 2.51 0.38
CA LYS A 18 -13.08 2.61 -0.95
C LYS A 18 -14.57 2.94 -0.94
N LEU A 19 -15.32 2.56 0.10
CA LEU A 19 -16.71 2.99 0.25
C LEU A 19 -16.80 4.51 0.32
N PHE A 20 -15.94 5.16 1.11
CA PHE A 20 -15.88 6.63 1.17
C PHE A 20 -15.53 7.23 -0.18
N GLN A 21 -14.58 6.64 -0.92
CA GLN A 21 -14.22 7.11 -2.26
C GLN A 21 -15.40 7.04 -3.24
N LEU A 22 -16.19 5.96 -3.20
CA LEU A 22 -17.36 5.78 -4.07
C LEU A 22 -18.49 6.77 -3.77
N LEU A 23 -18.58 7.28 -2.53
CA LEU A 23 -19.58 8.27 -2.14
C LEU A 23 -19.26 9.68 -2.67
N VAL A 24 -18.00 9.97 -3.03
CA VAL A 24 -17.58 11.32 -3.44
C VAL A 24 -18.34 11.79 -4.68
N LEU A 25 -18.37 10.99 -5.74
CA LEU A 25 -19.00 11.36 -7.01
C LEU A 25 -20.51 11.65 -6.90
N PRO A 26 -21.33 10.78 -6.27
CA PRO A 26 -22.75 11.06 -6.09
C PRO A 26 -23.03 12.26 -5.16
N LEU A 27 -22.20 12.49 -4.14
CA LEU A 27 -22.33 13.67 -3.27
C LEU A 27 -21.94 14.96 -4.00
N ALA A 28 -20.89 14.90 -4.82
CA ALA A 28 -20.45 16.02 -5.64
C ALA A 28 -21.47 16.34 -6.74
N SER A 29 -22.07 15.35 -7.39
CA SER A 29 -23.09 15.59 -8.41
C SER A 29 -24.38 16.15 -7.81
N ALA A 30 -24.81 15.65 -6.64
CA ALA A 30 -25.93 16.20 -5.91
C ALA A 30 -25.73 17.68 -5.54
N SER A 31 -24.48 18.10 -5.26
CA SER A 31 -24.17 19.50 -4.98
C SER A 31 -24.44 20.45 -6.16
N ALA A 32 -24.42 19.97 -7.40
CA ALA A 32 -24.69 20.79 -8.58
C ALA A 32 -26.19 21.03 -8.82
N SER A 33 -27.06 20.19 -8.26
CA SER A 33 -28.51 20.20 -8.46
C SER A 33 -29.33 20.45 -7.18
N ALA A 34 -28.68 20.51 -6.01
CA ALA A 34 -29.35 20.66 -4.73
C ALA A 34 -29.77 22.11 -4.43
N GLU A 35 -30.86 22.26 -3.69
CA GLU A 35 -31.29 23.52 -3.08
C GLU A 35 -30.23 24.08 -2.11
N GLU A 36 -29.48 23.19 -1.43
CA GLU A 36 -28.32 23.56 -0.59
C GLU A 36 -27.00 22.94 -1.10
N PRO A 37 -26.39 23.54 -2.14
CA PRO A 37 -25.18 23.02 -2.79
C PRO A 37 -23.96 22.95 -1.84
N ARG A 38 -23.92 23.82 -0.82
CA ARG A 38 -22.82 23.91 0.14
C ARG A 38 -22.77 22.70 1.08
N GLN A 39 -23.92 22.15 1.49
CA GLN A 39 -23.96 20.99 2.39
C GLN A 39 -23.50 19.72 1.67
N ALA A 40 -23.95 19.50 0.43
CA ALA A 40 -23.54 18.37 -0.38
C ALA A 40 -22.02 18.40 -0.71
N ALA A 41 -21.47 19.57 -1.04
CA ALA A 41 -20.03 19.74 -1.24
C ALA A 41 -19.19 19.47 0.02
N ALA A 42 -19.70 19.85 1.20
CA ALA A 42 -19.04 19.56 2.47
C ALA A 42 -19.01 18.04 2.75
N LEU A 43 -20.10 17.32 2.47
CA LEU A 43 -20.16 15.87 2.61
C LEU A 43 -19.22 15.15 1.63
N ALA A 44 -19.13 15.62 0.38
CA ALA A 44 -18.18 15.08 -0.60
C ALA A 44 -16.72 15.27 -0.13
N SER A 45 -16.41 16.44 0.45
CA SER A 45 -15.09 16.73 1.02
C SER A 45 -14.78 15.84 2.23
N LEU A 46 -15.77 15.61 3.11
CA LEU A 46 -15.63 14.70 4.25
C LEU A 46 -15.41 13.25 3.80
N ALA A 47 -16.10 12.81 2.74
CA ALA A 47 -15.90 11.50 2.15
C ALA A 47 -14.48 11.35 1.58
N LEU A 48 -13.94 12.38 0.91
CA LEU A 48 -12.54 12.39 0.47
C LEU A 48 -11.56 12.29 1.65
N LEU A 49 -11.77 13.05 2.72
CA LEU A 49 -10.93 12.97 3.92
C LEU A 49 -11.01 11.57 4.58
N GLY A 50 -12.20 10.99 4.67
CA GLY A 50 -12.41 9.64 5.19
C GLY A 50 -11.68 8.59 4.35
N HIS A 51 -11.73 8.73 3.03
CA HIS A 51 -10.96 7.90 2.11
C HIS A 51 -9.46 8.04 2.35
N GLU A 52 -8.92 9.27 2.39
CA GLU A 52 -7.49 9.50 2.61
C GLU A 52 -6.99 8.88 3.92
N VAL A 53 -7.71 9.09 5.03
CA VAL A 53 -7.34 8.53 6.33
C VAL A 53 -7.37 7.01 6.29
N GLY A 54 -8.46 6.42 5.80
CA GLY A 54 -8.59 4.97 5.71
C GLY A 54 -7.54 4.34 4.79
N PHE A 55 -7.22 5.00 3.68
CA PHE A 55 -6.23 4.52 2.72
C PHE A 55 -4.82 4.54 3.29
N ASN A 56 -4.42 5.61 3.99
CA ASN A 56 -3.13 5.67 4.66
C ASN A 56 -3.00 4.63 5.78
N ILE A 57 -4.08 4.32 6.50
CA ILE A 57 -4.07 3.25 7.50
C ILE A 57 -3.88 1.88 6.83
N ALA A 58 -4.57 1.62 5.72
CA ALA A 58 -4.37 0.38 4.94
C ALA A 58 -2.91 0.25 4.49
N LEU A 59 -2.33 1.32 3.94
CA LEU A 59 -0.94 1.36 3.51
C LEU A 59 0.06 1.10 4.65
N LEU A 60 -0.29 1.38 5.90
CA LEU A 60 0.55 1.05 7.05
C LEU A 60 0.70 -0.47 7.22
N PHE A 61 -0.43 -1.19 7.15
CA PHE A 61 -0.44 -2.65 7.21
C PHE A 61 0.22 -3.27 5.97
N PHE A 62 -0.05 -2.70 4.79
CA PHE A 62 0.58 -3.14 3.55
C PHE A 62 2.09 -2.92 3.55
N GLY A 63 2.57 -1.75 3.96
CA GLY A 63 3.99 -1.44 4.09
C GLY A 63 4.70 -2.42 5.03
N ALA A 64 4.08 -2.73 6.18
CA ALA A 64 4.59 -3.77 7.08
C ALA A 64 4.59 -5.16 6.43
N ALA A 65 3.57 -5.51 5.65
CA ALA A 65 3.55 -6.75 4.88
C ALA A 65 4.69 -6.79 3.85
N CYS A 66 4.98 -5.69 3.16
CA CYS A 66 6.11 -5.57 2.23
C CYS A 66 7.46 -5.76 2.93
N LEU A 67 7.64 -5.24 4.16
CA LEU A 67 8.83 -5.53 4.97
C LEU A 67 8.99 -7.02 5.27
N VAL A 68 7.92 -7.68 5.70
CA VAL A 68 7.93 -9.12 5.98
C VAL A 68 8.22 -9.91 4.71
N SER A 69 7.58 -9.56 3.59
CA SER A 69 7.82 -10.19 2.28
C SER A 69 9.27 -10.01 1.83
N GLY A 70 9.77 -8.78 1.81
CA GLY A 70 11.13 -8.48 1.35
C GLY A 70 12.22 -9.13 2.22
N THR A 71 12.02 -9.20 3.54
CA THR A 71 12.94 -9.91 4.44
C THR A 71 12.90 -11.43 4.24
N LEU A 72 11.72 -12.00 4.00
CA LEU A 72 11.58 -13.41 3.64
C LEU A 72 12.26 -13.72 2.30
N THR A 73 12.05 -12.90 1.28
CA THR A 73 12.71 -12.97 -0.04
C THR A 73 14.23 -12.93 0.12
N TRP A 74 14.75 -12.04 0.96
CA TRP A 74 16.18 -11.93 1.24
C TRP A 74 16.77 -13.18 1.90
N ARG A 75 16.03 -13.80 2.85
CA ARG A 75 16.49 -14.97 3.62
C ARG A 75 16.30 -16.30 2.87
N SER A 76 15.23 -16.43 2.11
CA SER A 76 14.89 -17.68 1.42
C SER A 76 15.82 -17.96 0.24
N ARG A 77 16.37 -16.91 -0.40
CA ARG A 77 17.20 -16.99 -1.63
C ARG A 77 16.52 -17.64 -2.84
N TYR A 78 15.23 -17.93 -2.74
CA TYR A 78 14.36 -18.36 -3.84
C TYR A 78 14.27 -17.31 -4.96
N LEU A 79 14.51 -16.07 -4.58
CA LEU A 79 14.53 -14.87 -5.40
C LEU A 79 15.87 -14.17 -5.16
N PRO A 80 16.33 -13.33 -6.11
CA PRO A 80 17.58 -12.59 -5.95
C PRO A 80 17.46 -11.60 -4.78
N ARG A 81 18.56 -11.45 -4.03
CA ARG A 81 18.58 -10.61 -2.82
C ARG A 81 18.24 -9.15 -3.08
N PHE A 82 18.65 -8.61 -4.23
CA PHE A 82 18.38 -7.21 -4.55
C PHE A 82 16.87 -6.92 -4.63
N VAL A 83 16.07 -7.87 -5.15
CA VAL A 83 14.60 -7.75 -5.19
C VAL A 83 14.02 -7.68 -3.78
N GLY A 84 14.52 -8.52 -2.86
CA GLY A 84 14.13 -8.45 -1.45
C GLY A 84 14.50 -7.12 -0.78
N ALA A 85 15.70 -6.59 -1.05
CA ALA A 85 16.13 -5.28 -0.54
C ALA A 85 15.25 -4.13 -1.05
N LEU A 86 14.94 -4.12 -2.35
CA LEU A 86 14.06 -3.11 -2.93
C LEU A 86 12.64 -3.19 -2.35
N MET A 87 12.13 -4.39 -2.10
CA MET A 87 10.83 -4.58 -1.44
C MET A 87 10.83 -4.08 0.01
N VAL A 88 11.92 -4.28 0.76
CA VAL A 88 12.06 -3.71 2.10
C VAL A 88 12.09 -2.18 2.04
N LEU A 89 12.82 -1.60 1.09
CA LEU A 89 12.87 -0.15 0.89
C LEU A 89 11.49 0.43 0.53
N ALA A 90 10.72 -0.28 -0.32
CA ALA A 90 9.33 0.06 -0.63
C ALA A 90 8.45 0.05 0.64
N GLY A 91 8.53 -1.02 1.45
CA GLY A 91 7.79 -1.12 2.71
C GLY A 91 8.09 0.01 3.70
N LEU A 92 9.38 0.37 3.86
CA LEU A 92 9.78 1.51 4.71
C LEU A 92 9.21 2.83 4.17
N SER A 93 9.23 3.02 2.86
CA SER A 93 8.72 4.21 2.21
C SER A 93 7.22 4.37 2.42
N TYR A 94 6.44 3.28 2.35
CA TYR A 94 5.02 3.29 2.70
C TYR A 94 4.77 3.68 4.15
N LEU A 95 5.52 3.12 5.09
CA LEU A 95 5.35 3.43 6.50
C LEU A 95 5.62 4.92 6.77
N VAL A 96 6.73 5.44 6.27
CA VAL A 96 7.09 6.86 6.44
C VAL A 96 6.05 7.77 5.79
N ALA A 97 5.62 7.47 4.55
CA ALA A 97 4.61 8.25 3.86
C ALA A 97 3.27 8.24 4.61
N SER A 98 2.83 7.07 5.09
CA SER A 98 1.54 6.91 5.80
C SER A 98 1.57 7.60 7.16
N PHE A 99 2.65 7.45 7.93
CA PHE A 99 2.82 8.16 9.20
C PHE A 99 2.89 9.67 9.00
N ALA A 100 3.61 10.14 7.98
CA ALA A 100 3.68 11.56 7.67
C ALA A 100 2.28 12.10 7.30
N ALA A 101 1.51 11.38 6.48
CA ALA A 101 0.17 11.79 6.10
C ALA A 101 -0.79 11.88 7.30
N LEU A 102 -0.71 10.94 8.24
CA LEU A 102 -1.59 10.88 9.42
C LEU A 102 -1.20 11.86 10.54
N LEU A 103 0.10 12.05 10.80
CA LEU A 103 0.59 12.82 11.95
C LEU A 103 1.08 14.22 11.59
N ALA A 104 1.62 14.39 10.38
CA ALA A 104 2.28 15.64 9.97
C ALA A 104 2.04 15.94 8.48
N PRO A 105 0.83 16.37 8.08
CA PRO A 105 0.46 16.58 6.67
C PRO A 105 1.36 17.58 5.93
N ALA A 106 1.95 18.54 6.64
CA ALA A 106 2.93 19.46 6.08
C ALA A 106 4.20 18.73 5.59
N VAL A 107 4.70 17.78 6.37
CA VAL A 107 5.86 16.95 6.01
C VAL A 107 5.50 16.00 4.87
N ALA A 108 4.31 15.41 4.89
CA ALA A 108 3.84 14.53 3.82
C ALA A 108 3.87 15.23 2.44
N ARG A 109 3.45 16.50 2.38
CA ARG A 109 3.49 17.32 1.15
C ARG A 109 4.90 17.60 0.64
N MET A 110 5.91 17.66 1.52
CA MET A 110 7.31 17.85 1.12
C MET A 110 7.95 16.55 0.62
N LEU A 111 7.54 15.41 1.19
CA LEU A 111 8.05 14.09 0.82
C LEU A 111 7.39 13.53 -0.45
N SER A 112 6.15 13.91 -0.71
CA SER A 112 5.39 13.49 -1.90
C SER A 112 5.77 14.32 -3.14
N PRO A 113 5.87 13.72 -4.34
CA PRO A 113 5.70 12.29 -4.64
C PRO A 113 7.00 11.47 -4.49
N GLY A 114 8.13 12.12 -4.19
CA GLY A 114 9.46 11.48 -4.21
C GLY A 114 9.57 10.23 -3.33
N ILE A 115 8.91 10.21 -2.18
CA ILE A 115 8.89 9.06 -1.26
C ILE A 115 8.20 7.83 -1.84
N LEU A 116 7.40 7.96 -2.90
CA LEU A 116 6.76 6.85 -3.59
C LEU A 116 7.61 6.28 -4.74
N LEU A 117 8.74 6.90 -5.09
CA LEU A 117 9.65 6.35 -6.10
C LEU A 117 10.27 5.00 -5.70
N PRO A 118 10.77 4.83 -4.45
CA PRO A 118 11.28 3.53 -4.03
C PRO A 118 10.20 2.45 -3.98
N VAL A 119 8.96 2.84 -3.66
CA VAL A 119 7.79 1.97 -3.73
C VAL A 119 7.59 1.47 -5.15
N LEU A 120 7.47 2.40 -6.11
CA LEU A 120 7.26 2.07 -7.51
C LEU A 120 8.37 1.14 -8.03
N VAL A 121 9.63 1.47 -7.77
CA VAL A 121 10.76 0.66 -8.22
C VAL A 121 10.75 -0.71 -7.56
N GLY A 122 10.52 -0.81 -6.24
CA GLY A 122 10.56 -2.07 -5.52
C GLY A 122 9.46 -3.03 -5.93
N GLU A 123 8.22 -2.56 -6.00
CA GLU A 123 7.09 -3.40 -6.38
C GLU A 123 7.13 -3.79 -7.86
N THR A 124 7.44 -2.84 -8.74
CA THR A 124 7.54 -3.13 -10.17
C THR A 124 8.64 -4.15 -10.43
N THR A 125 9.80 -4.00 -9.78
CA THR A 125 10.90 -4.97 -9.91
C THR A 125 10.49 -6.35 -9.40
N PHE A 126 9.81 -6.42 -8.26
CA PHE A 126 9.33 -7.68 -7.70
C PHE A 126 8.30 -8.36 -8.60
N CYS A 127 7.33 -7.59 -9.09
CA CYS A 127 6.28 -8.05 -10.00
C CYS A 127 6.86 -8.56 -11.32
N LEU A 128 7.70 -7.75 -11.99
CA LEU A 128 8.36 -8.14 -13.24
C LEU A 128 9.24 -9.37 -13.08
N TRP A 129 9.95 -9.48 -11.95
CA TRP A 129 10.76 -10.66 -11.68
C TRP A 129 9.91 -11.92 -11.59
N LEU A 130 8.82 -11.88 -10.81
CA LEU A 130 7.91 -13.01 -10.69
C LEU A 130 7.23 -13.37 -12.02
N LEU A 131 6.87 -12.36 -12.82
CA LEU A 131 6.22 -12.57 -14.11
C LEU A 131 7.14 -13.20 -15.16
N ILE A 132 8.40 -12.76 -15.22
CA ILE A 132 9.33 -13.18 -16.28
C ILE A 132 10.11 -14.42 -15.88
N ARG A 133 10.67 -14.44 -14.66
CA ARG A 133 11.63 -15.45 -14.22
C ARG A 133 11.07 -16.43 -13.19
N GLY A 134 10.10 -15.99 -12.39
CA GLY A 134 9.53 -16.79 -11.33
C GLY A 134 10.52 -17.11 -10.21
N VAL A 135 10.27 -18.22 -9.52
CA VAL A 135 11.02 -18.69 -8.35
C VAL A 135 12.02 -19.77 -8.76
N ASP A 136 13.21 -19.77 -8.15
CA ASP A 136 14.19 -20.85 -8.32
C ASP A 136 13.71 -22.16 -7.66
N LEU A 137 13.08 -23.01 -8.47
CA LEU A 137 12.51 -24.30 -8.04
C LEU A 137 13.58 -25.24 -7.45
N ARG A 138 14.82 -25.20 -7.95
CA ARG A 138 15.89 -26.09 -7.47
C ARG A 138 16.25 -25.80 -6.01
N GLN A 139 16.33 -24.51 -5.67
CA GLN A 139 16.58 -24.09 -4.29
C GLN A 139 15.37 -24.36 -3.38
N TRP A 140 14.14 -24.31 -3.92
CA TRP A 140 12.95 -24.65 -3.17
C TRP A 140 12.88 -26.16 -2.86
N GLU A 141 13.05 -27.03 -3.86
CA GLU A 141 13.06 -28.49 -3.69
C GLU A 141 14.16 -28.94 -2.73
N ALA A 142 15.38 -28.38 -2.85
CA ALA A 142 16.49 -28.70 -1.95
C ALA A 142 16.19 -28.35 -0.48
N ARG A 143 15.39 -27.32 -0.21
CA ARG A 143 14.96 -26.97 1.15
C ARG A 143 13.73 -27.73 1.61
N ALA A 144 12.82 -28.10 0.70
CA ALA A 144 11.65 -28.90 1.03
C ALA A 144 12.03 -30.33 1.47
N VAL A 145 13.13 -30.86 0.94
CA VAL A 145 13.68 -32.18 1.33
C VAL A 145 14.53 -32.11 2.62
N ALA A 146 14.98 -30.92 3.00
CA ALA A 146 15.80 -30.70 4.21
C ALA A 146 14.99 -30.41 5.49
N VAL A 147 13.66 -30.36 5.39
CA VAL A 147 12.69 -30.17 6.49
C VAL A 147 11.94 -31.48 6.71
#